data_AF-A0A9E4KE20-F1
#
_entry.id   AF-A0A9E4KE20-F1
#
_cell.length_a   1.000
_cell.length_b   1.000
_cell.length_c   1.000
_cell.angle_alpha   90.00
_cell.angle_beta   90.00
_cell.angle_gamma   90.00
#
_symmetry.space_group_name_H-M   'P 1'
#
loop_
_entity.id
_entity.type
_entity.pdbx_description
1 polymer ?
#
loop_
_entity_poly.entity_id
_entity_poly.type
_entity_poly.pdbx_seq_one_letter_code
_entity_poly.pdbx_strand_id
1 'polypeptide(L)'
;MWLEINGQEIIGIHSDKCDNENTWVDHDGDANVGDQWVENKVIKRADNIDDLDSRRVIAQSEILKRYPIWKQLNILRKNDWQEVTDMGKFIDAVRNWSNDLTLSKDQIQTITQ
;
A
#
# COMPACT_ATOMS: atom_id res chain seq x y z
N MET A 1 9.77 -27.95 -8.79
CA MET A 1 10.55 -27.18 -7.79
C MET A 1 9.74 -27.14 -6.51
N TRP A 2 10.38 -27.10 -5.34
CA TRP A 2 9.66 -27.19 -4.08
C TRP A 2 9.37 -25.82 -3.50
N LEU A 3 8.08 -25.54 -3.26
CA LEU A 3 7.61 -24.36 -2.56
C LEU A 3 7.47 -24.66 -1.07
N GLU A 4 8.08 -23.82 -0.26
CA GLU A 4 7.92 -23.82 1.19
C GLU A 4 6.84 -22.79 1.55
N ILE A 5 5.75 -23.26 2.16
CA ILE A 5 4.54 -22.47 2.41
C ILE A 5 4.27 -22.41 3.91
N ASN A 6 4.11 -21.20 4.45
CA ASN A 6 3.63 -20.96 5.80
C ASN A 6 2.20 -20.37 5.74
N GLY A 7 1.21 -21.17 6.13
CA GLY A 7 -0.20 -20.83 5.95
C GLY A 7 -0.59 -20.77 4.48
N GLN A 8 -0.59 -19.57 3.89
CA GLN A 8 -0.86 -19.34 2.47
C GLN A 8 0.28 -18.61 1.75
N GLU A 9 1.35 -18.23 2.46
CA GLU A 9 2.45 -17.47 1.87
C GLU A 9 3.61 -18.39 1.51
N ILE A 10 4.16 -18.22 0.30
CA ILE A 10 5.38 -18.88 -0.15
C ILE A 10 6.56 -18.16 0.49
N ILE A 11 7.22 -18.81 1.43
CA ILE A 11 8.36 -18.26 2.18
C ILE A 11 9.71 -18.73 1.63
N GLY A 12 9.73 -19.77 0.80
CA GLY A 12 10.96 -20.33 0.23
C GLY A 12 10.73 -21.10 -1.06
N ILE A 13 11.76 -21.13 -1.92
CA ILE A 13 11.79 -21.87 -3.18
C ILE A 13 13.08 -22.67 -3.21
N HIS A 14 12.96 -23.99 -3.35
CA HIS A 14 14.07 -24.93 -3.18
C HIS A 14 14.09 -26.00 -4.28
N SER A 15 15.27 -26.58 -4.53
CA SER A 15 15.41 -27.74 -5.42
C SER A 15 14.83 -29.01 -4.81
N ASP A 16 14.81 -29.10 -3.49
CA ASP A 16 14.43 -30.26 -2.70
C ASP A 16 13.61 -29.86 -1.48
N LYS A 17 12.83 -30.80 -0.93
CA LYS A 17 12.07 -30.59 0.31
C LYS A 17 12.98 -30.66 1.54
N CYS A 18 12.74 -29.79 2.51
CA CYS A 18 13.36 -29.86 3.83
C CYS A 18 12.38 -30.44 4.86
N ASP A 19 12.93 -30.97 5.95
CA ASP A 19 12.14 -31.50 7.06
C ASP A 19 11.90 -30.39 8.09
N ASN A 20 10.76 -29.70 7.95
CA ASN A 20 10.30 -28.67 8.89
C ASN A 20 8.77 -28.64 8.97
N GLU A 21 8.22 -27.77 9.81
CA GLU A 21 6.78 -27.69 10.08
C GLU A 21 5.97 -27.03 8.94
N ASN A 22 6.63 -26.56 7.88
CA ASN A 22 5.97 -25.86 6.79
C ASN A 22 5.30 -26.83 5.80
N THR A 23 4.39 -26.29 4.99
CA THR A 23 3.77 -27.06 3.91
C THR A 23 4.68 -27.03 2.69
N TRP A 24 4.96 -28.22 2.14
CA TRP A 24 5.82 -28.37 0.98
C TRP A 24 5.03 -28.86 -0.22
N VAL A 25 5.09 -28.11 -1.32
CA VAL A 25 4.39 -28.45 -2.55
C VAL A 25 5.36 -28.49 -3.72
N ASP A 26 5.30 -29.56 -4.51
CA ASP A 26 5.99 -29.61 -5.80
C ASP A 26 5.20 -28.78 -6.82
N HIS A 27 5.88 -27.82 -7.40
CA HIS A 27 5.33 -26.88 -8.36
C HIS A 27 6.18 -26.85 -9.62
N ASP A 28 5.52 -26.93 -10.76
CA ASP A 28 6.13 -26.77 -12.07
C ASP A 28 5.63 -25.45 -12.67
N GLY A 29 6.38 -24.37 -12.45
CA GLY A 29 6.00 -23.02 -12.84
C GLY A 29 6.78 -21.92 -12.11
N ASP A 30 6.52 -20.67 -12.52
CA ASP A 30 7.13 -19.49 -11.90
C ASP A 30 6.44 -19.17 -10.56
N ALA A 31 7.23 -19.10 -9.50
CA ALA A 31 6.83 -18.58 -8.20
C ALA A 31 7.95 -17.70 -7.64
N ASN A 32 7.59 -16.74 -6.80
CA ASN A 32 8.52 -15.93 -6.03
C ASN A 32 8.20 -16.04 -4.53
N VAL A 33 9.21 -15.79 -3.70
CA VAL A 33 8.99 -15.61 -2.27
C VAL A 33 8.07 -14.41 -2.05
N GLY A 34 7.04 -14.59 -1.24
CA GLY A 34 5.98 -13.60 -0.98
C GLY A 34 4.72 -13.78 -1.84
N ASP A 35 4.75 -14.65 -2.86
CA ASP A 35 3.54 -15.08 -3.56
C ASP A 35 2.64 -15.93 -2.65
N GLN A 36 1.36 -16.07 -2.98
CA GLN A 36 0.40 -16.84 -2.20
C GLN A 36 0.08 -18.18 -2.86
N TRP A 37 -0.07 -19.24 -2.06
CA TRP A 37 -0.56 -20.54 -2.47
C TRP A 37 -2.03 -20.71 -2.07
N VAL A 38 -2.94 -20.72 -3.04
CA VAL A 38 -4.39 -20.83 -2.82
C VAL A 38 -4.98 -21.79 -3.84
N GLU A 39 -5.79 -22.76 -3.38
CA GLU A 39 -6.50 -23.72 -4.26
C GLU A 39 -5.61 -24.42 -5.31
N ASN A 40 -4.42 -24.88 -4.89
CA ASN A 40 -3.41 -25.49 -5.76
C ASN A 40 -2.87 -24.59 -6.90
N LYS A 41 -2.89 -23.27 -6.69
CA LYS A 41 -2.34 -22.29 -7.63
C LYS A 41 -1.47 -21.27 -6.91
N VAL A 42 -0.42 -20.83 -7.59
CA VAL A 42 0.35 -19.65 -7.19
C VAL A 42 -0.43 -18.40 -7.62
N ILE A 43 -0.91 -17.65 -6.63
CA ILE A 43 -1.38 -16.29 -6.81
C ILE A 43 -0.16 -15.40 -6.62
N LYS A 44 0.36 -14.88 -7.73
CA LYS A 44 1.44 -13.90 -7.68
C LYS A 44 1.01 -12.76 -6.77
N ARG A 45 1.87 -12.37 -5.83
CA ARG A 45 1.64 -11.17 -5.04
C ARG A 45 1.46 -10.04 -6.04
N ALA A 46 0.24 -9.54 -6.16
CA ALA A 46 -0.01 -8.43 -7.04
C ALA A 46 0.88 -7.28 -6.52
N ASP A 47 1.77 -6.76 -7.37
CA ASP A 47 2.63 -5.61 -7.10
C ASP A 47 1.85 -4.37 -6.59
N ASN A 48 0.52 -4.41 -6.60
CA ASN A 48 -0.40 -3.35 -6.23
C ASN A 48 -0.67 -3.16 -4.72
N ILE A 49 -0.37 -4.14 -3.85
CA ILE A 49 -0.65 -3.95 -2.41
C ILE A 49 0.42 -3.02 -1.78
N ASP A 50 1.67 -3.12 -2.22
CA ASP A 50 2.76 -2.25 -1.74
C ASP A 50 2.62 -0.81 -2.25
N ASP A 51 2.12 -0.62 -3.49
CA ASP A 51 1.96 0.72 -4.06
C ASP A 51 0.79 1.48 -3.42
N LEU A 52 -0.30 0.82 -3.02
CA LEU A 52 -1.43 1.46 -2.31
C LEU A 52 -1.03 1.94 -0.91
N ASP A 53 -0.36 1.09 -0.13
CA ASP A 53 0.11 1.48 1.20
C ASP A 53 1.21 2.54 1.11
N SER A 54 2.08 2.46 0.09
CA SER A 54 3.06 3.52 -0.21
C SER A 54 2.39 4.85 -0.58
N ARG A 55 1.35 4.84 -1.42
CA ARG A 55 0.60 6.05 -1.80
C ARG A 55 -0.10 6.69 -0.60
N ARG A 56 -0.64 5.87 0.32
CA ARG A 56 -1.26 6.38 1.57
C ARG A 56 -0.24 7.03 2.49
N VAL A 57 0.95 6.45 2.63
CA VAL A 57 2.04 7.03 3.42
C VAL A 57 2.51 8.37 2.83
N ILE A 58 2.66 8.44 1.50
CA ILE A 58 3.01 9.68 0.79
C ILE A 58 1.92 10.75 1.01
N ALA A 59 0.66 10.38 0.82
CA ALA A 59 -0.48 11.26 1.04
C ALA A 59 -0.51 11.84 2.46
N GLN A 60 -0.28 11.00 3.48
CA GLN A 60 -0.20 11.44 4.87
C GLN A 60 0.97 12.43 5.08
N SER A 61 2.14 12.14 4.52
CA SER A 61 3.28 13.05 4.58
C SER A 61 2.98 14.40 3.94
N GLU A 62 2.36 14.44 2.76
CA GLU A 62 2.01 15.70 2.08
C GLU A 62 0.96 16.51 2.85
N ILE A 63 -0.05 15.85 3.44
CA ILE A 63 -1.02 16.50 4.32
C ILE A 63 -0.32 17.17 5.51
N LEU A 64 0.58 16.44 6.17
CA LEU A 64 1.28 16.93 7.36
C LEU A 64 2.28 18.05 7.04
N LYS A 65 2.87 18.06 5.84
CA LYS A 65 3.75 19.16 5.39
C LYS A 65 2.97 20.48 5.26
N ARG A 66 1.79 20.46 4.62
CA ARG A 66 1.01 21.69 4.36
C ARG A 66 0.14 22.11 5.55
N TYR A 67 -0.42 21.12 6.24
CA TYR A 67 -1.25 21.29 7.44
C TYR A 67 -0.75 20.38 8.57
N PRO A 68 0.30 20.79 9.30
CA PRO A 68 0.70 20.09 10.52
C PRO A 68 -0.44 20.04 11.54
N ILE A 69 -0.45 19.03 12.42
CA ILE A 69 -1.52 18.81 13.42
C ILE A 69 -1.82 20.09 14.22
N TRP A 70 -0.79 20.80 14.68
CA TRP A 70 -0.97 22.04 15.44
C TRP A 70 -1.71 23.13 14.63
N LYS A 71 -1.49 23.20 13.31
CA LYS A 71 -2.15 24.17 12.42
C LYS A 71 -3.60 23.77 12.19
N GLN A 72 -3.86 22.48 11.98
CA GLN A 72 -5.23 21.96 11.85
C GLN A 72 -6.06 22.28 13.11
N LEU A 73 -5.52 22.01 14.29
CA LEU A 73 -6.18 22.31 15.55
C LEU A 73 -6.40 23.80 15.75
N ASN A 74 -5.45 24.64 15.34
CA ASN A 74 -5.60 26.09 15.40
C ASN A 74 -6.70 26.62 14.47
N ILE A 75 -6.78 26.12 13.23
CA ILE A 75 -7.83 26.46 12.27
C ILE A 75 -9.21 26.10 12.85
N LEU A 76 -9.34 24.87 13.36
CA LEU A 76 -10.58 24.39 13.98
C LEU A 76 -10.96 25.21 15.22
N ARG A 77 -9.98 25.55 16.07
CA ARG A 77 -10.22 26.36 17.27
C ARG A 77 -10.60 27.81 16.93
N LYS A 78 -10.01 28.39 15.89
CA LYS A 78 -10.32 29.74 15.39
C LYS A 78 -11.74 29.79 14.78
N ASN A 79 -12.28 28.63 14.39
CA ASN A 79 -13.57 28.48 13.71
C ASN A 79 -13.64 29.29 12.41
N ASP A 80 -12.50 29.38 11.71
CA ASP A 80 -12.39 30.06 10.43
C ASP A 80 -12.88 29.12 9.32
N TRP A 81 -14.16 29.23 8.99
CA TRP A 81 -14.83 28.34 8.03
C TRP A 81 -14.20 28.32 6.64
N GLN A 82 -13.56 29.43 6.24
CA GLN A 82 -12.87 29.49 4.95
C GLN A 82 -11.61 28.62 4.99
N GLU A 83 -10.76 28.78 6.01
CA GLU A 83 -9.56 27.95 6.19
C GLU A 83 -9.90 26.47 6.42
N VAL A 84 -10.99 26.16 7.13
CA VAL A 84 -11.49 24.79 7.30
C VAL A 84 -11.86 24.16 5.95
N THR A 85 -12.56 24.93 5.11
CA THR A 85 -12.98 24.46 3.78
C THR A 85 -11.79 24.21 2.88
N ASP A 86 -10.81 25.13 2.86
CA ASP A 86 -9.63 25.02 2.01
C ASP A 86 -8.70 23.90 2.47
N MET A 87 -8.60 23.67 3.79
CA MET A 87 -7.91 22.50 4.36
C MET A 87 -8.61 21.19 3.97
N GLY A 88 -9.94 21.13 4.09
CA GLY A 88 -10.73 19.96 3.72
C GLY A 88 -10.57 19.58 2.25
N LYS A 89 -10.71 20.55 1.34
CA LYS A 89 -10.51 20.33 -0.11
C LYS A 89 -9.13 19.76 -0.44
N PHE A 90 -8.08 20.26 0.23
CA PHE A 90 -6.73 19.76 0.03
C PHE A 90 -6.58 18.31 0.53
N ILE A 91 -7.07 18.01 1.73
CA ILE A 91 -7.02 16.66 2.30
C ILE A 91 -7.80 15.68 1.41
N ASP A 92 -8.99 16.07 0.96
CA ASP A 92 -9.83 15.24 0.09
C ASP A 92 -9.16 14.99 -1.25
N ALA A 93 -8.55 15.99 -1.87
CA ALA A 93 -7.80 15.83 -3.13
C ALA A 93 -6.64 14.83 -2.97
N VAL A 94 -5.86 14.95 -1.89
CA VAL A 94 -4.73 14.06 -1.60
C VAL A 94 -5.20 12.64 -1.26
N ARG A 95 -6.30 12.49 -0.51
CA ARG A 95 -6.90 11.18 -0.20
C ARG A 95 -7.49 10.51 -1.43
N ASN A 96 -8.18 11.27 -2.29
CA ASN A 96 -8.73 10.76 -3.53
C ASN A 96 -7.61 10.23 -4.43
N TRP A 97 -6.50 10.96 -4.56
CA TRP A 97 -5.31 10.47 -5.26
C TRP A 97 -4.77 9.17 -4.65
N SER A 98 -4.66 9.09 -3.32
CA SER A 98 -4.13 7.87 -2.66
C SER A 98 -5.00 6.63 -2.83
N ASN A 99 -6.30 6.82 -3.07
CA ASN A 99 -7.27 5.75 -3.24
C ASN A 99 -7.53 5.42 -4.72
N ASP A 100 -7.13 6.30 -5.64
CA ASP A 100 -7.30 6.09 -7.06
C ASP A 100 -6.08 5.38 -7.67
N LEU A 101 -6.27 4.12 -8.03
CA LEU A 101 -5.26 3.28 -8.66
C LEU A 101 -4.90 3.74 -10.09
N THR A 102 -5.70 4.63 -10.69
CA THR A 102 -5.55 5.07 -12.09
C THR A 102 -4.69 6.34 -12.24
N LEU A 103 -4.43 7.07 -11.16
CA LEU A 103 -3.72 8.35 -11.22
C LEU A 103 -2.21 8.18 -10.99
N SER A 104 -1.40 8.69 -11.92
CA SER A 104 0.07 8.69 -11.89
C SER A 104 0.63 9.68 -10.85
N LYS A 105 1.84 9.42 -10.33
CA LYS A 105 2.59 10.27 -9.39
C LYS A 105 2.76 11.73 -9.87
N ASP A 106 2.75 11.97 -11.18
CA ASP A 106 2.96 13.31 -11.75
C ASP A 106 1.80 14.29 -11.45
N GLN A 107 0.60 13.80 -11.12
CA GLN A 107 -0.54 14.66 -10.79
C GLN A 107 -0.52 15.21 -9.36
N ILE A 108 0.37 14.71 -8.49
CA ILE A 108 0.53 15.23 -7.12
C ILE A 108 1.01 16.68 -7.15
N GLN A 109 1.97 17.00 -8.04
CA GLN A 109 2.56 18.35 -8.12
C GLN A 109 1.52 19.42 -8.44
N THR A 110 0.52 19.09 -9.27
CA THR A 110 -0.56 20.00 -9.67
C THR A 110 -1.57 20.27 -8.55
N ILE A 111 -1.76 19.32 -7.61
CA ILE A 111 -2.65 19.49 -6.44
C ILE A 111 -1.94 20.32 -5.34
N THR A 112 -0.60 20.29 -5.31
CA THR A 112 0.21 20.97 -4.29
C THR A 112 0.62 22.42 -4.61
N GLN A 113 0.47 22.90 -5.85
CA GLN A 113 0.69 24.31 -6.20
C GLN A 113 -0.54 25.16 -5.82
#